data_AF-A0A951QU75-F1
#
_entry.id   AF-A0A951QU75-F1
#
_cell.length_a   1.000
_cell.length_b   1.000
_cell.length_c   1.000
_cell.angle_alpha   90.00
_cell.angle_beta   90.00
_cell.angle_gamma   90.00
#
_symmetry.space_group_name_H-M   'P 1'
#
loop_
_entity.id
_entity.type
_entity.pdbx_description
1 polymer ?
#
loop_
_entity_poly.entity_id
_entity_poly.type
_entity_poly.pdbx_seq_one_letter_code
_entity_poly.pdbx_strand_id
1 'polypeptide(L)'
;MIYIDGAKGVAAGAGFFLTAEYENTLAGFAGLGRLRLAAEKVAEIACEEFLKFHHKSAPVDEHLADQLLLPTVLASGESQYRVAKVSLHLRTNAAVVEQFGVARVTVDEGEKMVTVVPLRD
;
A
#
# COMPACT_ATOMS: atom_id res chain seq x y z
N MET A 1 7.77 18.58 -3.58
CA MET A 1 8.42 19.34 -2.49
C MET A 1 9.33 18.39 -1.73
N ILE A 2 10.50 18.82 -1.25
CA ILE A 2 11.40 18.00 -0.43
C ILE A 2 11.42 18.59 0.98
N TYR A 3 11.18 17.74 1.99
CA TYR A 3 11.22 18.09 3.40
C TYR A 3 12.26 17.24 4.09
N ILE A 4 13.08 17.86 4.93
CA ILE A 4 14.05 17.18 5.79
C ILE A 4 13.65 17.51 7.22
N ASP A 5 13.38 16.47 7.99
CA ASP A 5 13.07 16.57 9.41
C ASP A 5 14.08 15.75 10.22
N GLY A 6 14.33 16.18 11.46
CA GLY A 6 15.28 15.56 12.36
C GLY A 6 14.85 15.71 13.81
N ALA A 7 14.75 14.57 14.50
CA ALA A 7 14.39 14.50 15.91
C ALA A 7 15.38 13.62 16.69
N LYS A 8 15.51 13.87 18.00
CA LYS A 8 16.27 12.98 18.90
C LYS A 8 15.35 11.87 19.40
N GLY A 9 15.71 10.62 19.08
CA GLY A 9 15.05 9.42 19.61
C GLY A 9 15.92 8.69 20.63
N VAL A 10 15.35 7.63 21.23
CA VAL A 10 16.08 6.71 22.12
C VAL A 10 17.20 5.92 21.40
N ALA A 11 17.12 5.83 20.07
CA ALA A 11 18.11 5.20 19.21
C ALA A 11 18.22 5.94 17.88
N ALA A 12 19.33 5.73 17.17
CA ALA A 12 19.56 6.30 15.84
C ALA A 12 18.66 5.62 14.79
N GLY A 13 18.10 6.44 13.90
CA GLY A 13 17.31 5.99 12.75
C GLY A 13 17.30 7.05 11.67
N ALA A 14 17.13 6.62 10.42
CA ALA A 14 16.98 7.49 9.27
C ALA A 14 16.02 6.83 8.29
N GLY A 15 15.32 7.64 7.48
CA GLY A 15 14.43 7.15 6.46
C GLY A 15 14.20 8.20 5.37
N PHE A 16 13.75 7.73 4.23
CA PHE A 16 13.32 8.55 3.11
C PHE A 16 11.93 8.09 2.70
N PHE A 17 11.01 9.02 2.51
CA PHE A 17 9.65 8.74 2.05
C PHE A 17 9.33 9.62 0.85
N LEU A 18 8.74 9.01 -0.17
CA LEU A 18 8.31 9.68 -1.39
C LEU A 18 6.83 9.42 -1.61
N THR A 19 6.06 10.50 -1.76
CA THR A 19 4.67 10.46 -2.18
C THR A 19 4.59 10.84 -3.66
N ALA A 20 4.00 9.97 -4.47
CA ALA A 20 3.59 10.29 -5.83
C ALA A 20 2.13 10.76 -5.83
N GLU A 21 1.90 11.96 -6.33
CA GLU A 21 0.57 12.56 -6.45
C GLU A 21 0.07 12.36 -7.89
N TYR A 22 -1.06 11.65 -8.03
CA TYR A 22 -1.78 11.49 -9.29
C TYR A 22 -3.14 12.18 -9.19
N GLU A 23 -3.85 12.29 -10.29
CA GLU A 23 -5.16 12.97 -10.35
C GLU A 23 -6.17 12.44 -9.30
N ASN A 24 -6.21 11.12 -9.10
CA ASN A 24 -7.24 10.45 -8.29
C ASN A 24 -6.67 9.62 -7.12
N THR A 25 -5.36 9.61 -6.92
CA THR A 25 -4.73 8.73 -5.92
C THR A 25 -3.37 9.26 -5.49
N LEU A 26 -2.94 8.84 -4.30
CA LEU A 26 -1.60 9.02 -3.78
C LEU A 26 -0.95 7.64 -3.65
N ALA A 27 0.33 7.53 -3.97
CA ALA A 27 1.11 6.31 -3.73
C ALA A 27 2.38 6.63 -2.94
N GLY A 28 2.66 5.82 -1.91
CA GLY A 28 3.77 6.05 -0.98
C GLY A 28 4.89 5.01 -1.13
N PHE A 29 6.14 5.46 -1.07
CA PHE A 29 7.32 4.60 -1.20
C PHE A 29 8.37 5.00 -0.17
N ALA A 30 9.04 4.02 0.45
CA ALA A 30 9.92 4.27 1.59
C ALA A 30 11.25 3.51 1.50
N GLY A 31 12.31 4.19 1.89
CA GLY A 31 13.60 3.58 2.15
C GLY A 31 13.92 3.75 3.64
N LEU A 32 14.29 2.67 4.32
CA LEU A 32 14.74 2.72 5.71
C LEU A 32 16.26 2.65 5.78
N GLY A 33 16.84 3.59 6.52
CA GLY A 33 18.25 3.61 6.86
C GLY A 33 18.61 2.43 7.76
N ARG A 34 19.82 1.92 7.58
CA ARG A 34 20.42 0.91 8.45
C ARG A 34 21.92 1.13 8.55
N LEU A 35 22.54 0.52 9.56
CA LEU A 35 23.98 0.65 9.79
C LEU A 35 24.76 0.31 8.51
N ARG A 36 25.70 1.20 8.13
CA ARG A 36 26.55 1.11 6.91
C ARG A 36 25.80 1.23 5.58
N LEU A 37 24.53 1.64 5.57
CA LEU A 37 23.82 1.98 4.33
C LEU A 37 23.90 3.49 4.08
N ALA A 38 24.44 3.88 2.93
CA ALA A 38 24.53 5.28 2.53
C ALA A 38 23.14 5.88 2.29
N ALA A 39 22.97 7.18 2.58
CA ALA A 39 21.69 7.87 2.45
C ALA A 39 21.18 7.85 0.99
N GLU A 40 22.09 7.94 0.03
CA GLU A 40 21.81 7.81 -1.40
C GLU A 40 21.18 6.46 -1.72
N LYS A 41 21.68 5.37 -1.11
CA LYS A 41 21.12 4.04 -1.34
C LYS A 41 19.75 3.89 -0.67
N VAL A 42 19.51 4.56 0.45
CA VAL A 42 18.18 4.62 1.10
C VAL A 42 17.17 5.29 0.17
N ALA A 43 17.53 6.42 -0.43
CA ALA A 43 16.67 7.11 -1.39
C ALA A 43 16.47 6.29 -2.67
N GLU A 44 17.53 5.65 -3.19
CA GLU A 44 17.47 4.79 -4.37
C GLU A 44 16.47 3.64 -4.20
N ILE A 45 16.41 2.99 -3.03
CA ILE A 45 15.44 1.92 -2.74
C ILE A 45 13.99 2.43 -2.94
N ALA A 46 13.64 3.57 -2.35
CA ALA A 46 12.29 4.13 -2.48
C ALA A 46 11.99 4.53 -3.93
N CYS A 47 12.96 5.13 -4.62
CA CYS A 47 12.81 5.54 -6.02
C CYS A 47 12.65 4.33 -6.95
N GLU A 48 13.39 3.24 -6.73
CA GLU A 48 13.23 2.00 -7.50
C GLU A 48 11.84 1.39 -7.33
N GLU A 49 11.31 1.36 -6.10
CA GLU A 49 9.95 0.88 -5.85
C GLU A 49 8.89 1.77 -6.48
N PHE A 50 9.06 3.09 -6.37
CA PHE A 50 8.21 4.07 -7.05
C PHE A 50 8.20 3.83 -8.55
N LEU A 51 9.35 3.73 -9.21
CA LEU A 51 9.43 3.53 -10.66
C LEU A 51 8.78 2.20 -11.08
N LYS A 52 8.99 1.12 -10.31
CA LYS A 52 8.30 -0.17 -10.54
C LYS A 52 6.79 -0.04 -10.44
N PHE A 53 6.26 0.82 -9.56
CA PHE A 53 4.83 1.09 -9.48
C PHE A 53 4.37 2.03 -10.60
N HIS A 54 5.08 3.11 -10.86
CA HIS A 54 4.73 4.15 -11.82
C HIS A 54 4.55 3.60 -13.24
N HIS A 55 5.34 2.58 -13.60
CA HIS A 55 5.20 1.89 -14.89
C HIS A 55 4.02 0.90 -14.96
N LYS A 56 3.26 0.70 -13.88
CA LYS A 56 2.05 -0.12 -13.85
C LYS A 56 0.81 0.77 -13.97
N SER A 57 -0.15 0.34 -14.78
CA SER A 57 -1.45 1.00 -14.91
C SER A 57 -2.41 0.60 -13.78
N ALA A 58 -2.07 0.92 -12.52
CA ALA A 58 -2.93 0.66 -11.38
C ALA A 58 -2.95 1.84 -10.38
N PRO A 59 -4.12 2.20 -9.82
CA PRO A 59 -4.25 3.33 -8.90
C PRO A 59 -3.79 3.04 -7.47
N VAL A 60 -3.64 1.78 -7.09
CA VAL A 60 -3.33 1.35 -5.71
C VAL A 60 -2.03 0.57 -5.69
N ASP A 61 -1.07 1.01 -4.87
CA ASP A 61 0.23 0.33 -4.67
C ASP A 61 0.09 -0.98 -3.89
N GLU A 62 1.17 -1.77 -3.80
CA GLU A 62 1.10 -3.10 -3.21
C GLU A 62 0.80 -3.12 -1.70
N HIS A 63 1.13 -2.05 -0.98
CA HIS A 63 0.90 -1.92 0.47
C HIS A 63 -0.47 -1.34 0.75
N LEU A 64 -0.88 -0.31 0.01
CA LEU A 64 -2.22 0.27 0.16
C LEU A 64 -3.31 -0.74 -0.22
N ALA A 65 -3.02 -1.68 -1.12
CA ALA A 65 -3.96 -2.71 -1.58
C ALA A 65 -4.63 -3.48 -0.44
N ASP A 66 -3.85 -3.96 0.54
CA ASP A 66 -4.39 -4.71 1.67
C ASP A 66 -4.91 -3.79 2.79
N GLN A 67 -4.34 -2.59 2.94
CA GLN A 67 -4.81 -1.59 3.90
C GLN A 67 -6.23 -1.08 3.58
N LEU A 68 -6.62 -1.03 2.30
CA LEU A 68 -7.96 -0.63 1.87
C LEU A 68 -9.06 -1.63 2.20
N LEU A 69 -8.74 -2.89 2.54
CA LEU A 69 -9.75 -3.89 2.88
C LEU A 69 -10.60 -3.44 4.08
N LEU A 70 -9.99 -2.91 5.14
CA LEU A 70 -10.74 -2.54 6.34
C LEU A 70 -11.69 -1.34 6.11
N PRO A 71 -11.28 -0.22 5.49
CA PRO A 71 -12.20 0.85 5.13
C PRO A 71 -13.34 0.40 4.20
N THR A 72 -13.05 -0.49 3.24
CA THR A 72 -14.06 -0.96 2.27
C THR A 72 -15.07 -1.93 2.89
N VAL A 73 -14.68 -2.71 3.90
CA VAL A 73 -15.62 -3.48 4.75
C VAL A 73 -16.61 -2.57 5.46
N LEU A 74 -16.18 -1.38 5.89
CA LEU A 74 -17.03 -0.40 6.58
C LEU A 74 -17.83 0.50 5.64
N ALA A 75 -17.63 0.36 4.32
CA ALA A 75 -18.31 1.18 3.33
C ALA A 75 -19.82 0.89 3.30
N SER A 76 -20.58 1.83 2.77
CA SER A 76 -22.03 1.71 2.73
C SER A 76 -22.56 0.69 1.70
N GLY A 77 -21.69 0.10 0.90
CA GLY A 77 -22.03 -0.82 -0.17
C GLY A 77 -20.78 -1.42 -0.79
N GLU A 78 -20.96 -2.06 -1.94
CA GLU A 78 -19.86 -2.68 -2.69
C GLU A 78 -18.78 -1.65 -3.03
N SER A 79 -17.53 -2.05 -2.81
CA SER A 79 -16.34 -1.30 -3.19
C SER A 79 -15.50 -2.10 -4.17
N GLN A 80 -14.92 -1.44 -5.17
CA GLN A 80 -14.00 -2.06 -6.13
C GLN A 80 -12.77 -1.18 -6.32
N TYR A 81 -11.59 -1.80 -6.38
CA TYR A 81 -10.35 -1.11 -6.69
C TYR A 81 -9.33 -2.01 -7.39
N ARG A 82 -8.57 -1.43 -8.33
CA ARG A 82 -7.51 -2.12 -9.07
C ARG A 82 -6.17 -1.93 -8.36
N VAL A 83 -5.39 -3.01 -8.26
CA VAL A 83 -4.11 -3.03 -7.52
C VAL A 83 -2.93 -3.28 -8.46
N ALA A 84 -1.76 -2.73 -8.11
CA ALA A 84 -0.54 -2.93 -8.88
C ALA A 84 -0.05 -4.40 -8.84
N LYS A 85 -0.34 -5.09 -7.74
CA LYS A 85 0.08 -6.46 -7.47
C LYS A 85 -0.88 -7.10 -6.46
N VAL A 86 -1.28 -8.33 -6.72
CA VAL A 86 -1.94 -9.17 -5.71
C VAL A 86 -0.85 -9.79 -4.84
N SER A 87 -0.66 -9.24 -3.64
CA SER A 87 0.35 -9.71 -2.69
C SER A 87 -0.15 -10.91 -1.86
N LEU A 88 0.76 -11.57 -1.15
CA LEU A 88 0.35 -12.57 -0.15
C LEU A 88 -0.40 -11.90 1.00
N HIS A 89 0.04 -10.73 1.45
CA HIS A 89 -0.64 -9.94 2.49
C HIS A 89 -2.09 -9.61 2.12
N LEU A 90 -2.35 -9.17 0.88
CA LEU A 90 -3.70 -8.92 0.39
C LEU A 90 -4.57 -10.17 0.47
N ARG A 91 -4.07 -11.31 -0.01
CA ARG A 91 -4.81 -12.58 0.01
C ARG A 91 -5.09 -13.07 1.44
N THR A 92 -4.10 -12.98 2.32
CA THR A 92 -4.26 -13.37 3.72
C THR A 92 -5.24 -12.45 4.45
N ASN A 93 -5.13 -11.13 4.29
CA ASN A 93 -6.05 -10.18 4.92
C ASN A 93 -7.48 -10.33 4.38
N ALA A 94 -7.65 -10.58 3.07
CA ALA A 94 -8.96 -10.89 2.49
C ALA A 94 -9.59 -12.13 3.15
N ALA A 95 -8.82 -13.21 3.29
CA ALA A 95 -9.29 -14.43 3.95
C ALA A 95 -9.64 -14.19 5.43
N VAL A 96 -8.89 -13.34 6.14
CA VAL A 96 -9.21 -12.96 7.53
C VAL A 96 -10.53 -12.19 7.57
N VAL A 97 -10.73 -11.20 6.70
CA VAL A 97 -11.99 -10.45 6.61
C VAL A 97 -13.20 -11.39 6.42
N GLU A 98 -13.08 -12.38 5.54
CA GLU A 98 -14.13 -13.38 5.34
C GLU A 98 -14.35 -14.29 6.55
N GLN A 99 -13.28 -14.68 7.26
CA GLN A 99 -13.37 -15.49 8.49
C GLN A 99 -14.10 -14.76 9.62
N PHE A 100 -13.96 -13.44 9.72
CA PHE A 100 -14.72 -12.63 10.67
C PHE A 100 -16.20 -12.46 10.26
N GLY A 101 -16.57 -12.86 9.04
CA GLY A 101 -17.96 -12.78 8.55
C GLY A 101 -18.45 -11.36 8.29
N VAL A 102 -17.55 -10.38 8.13
CA VAL A 102 -17.90 -8.95 8.00
C VAL A 102 -18.03 -8.49 6.55
N ALA A 103 -17.47 -9.22 5.58
CA ALA A 103 -17.63 -8.96 4.15
C ALA A 103 -17.32 -10.22 3.34
N ARG A 104 -17.78 -10.25 2.08
CA ARG A 104 -17.26 -11.14 1.03
C ARG A 104 -16.17 -10.42 0.27
N VAL A 105 -15.04 -11.08 0.02
CA VAL A 105 -13.90 -10.46 -0.66
C VAL A 105 -13.48 -11.31 -1.86
N THR A 106 -13.56 -10.72 -3.05
CA THR A 106 -13.09 -11.35 -4.28
C THR A 106 -11.80 -10.67 -4.71
N VAL A 107 -10.73 -11.46 -4.92
CA VAL A 107 -9.46 -10.99 -5.47
C VAL A 107 -9.23 -11.69 -6.80
N ASP A 108 -9.38 -10.94 -7.89
CA ASP A 108 -9.09 -11.42 -9.25
C ASP A 108 -7.61 -11.15 -9.57
N GLU A 109 -6.80 -12.22 -9.68
CA GLU A 109 -5.36 -12.09 -9.99
C GLU A 109 -5.09 -11.69 -11.45
N GLY A 110 -5.97 -12.08 -12.39
CA GLY A 110 -5.81 -11.78 -13.81
C GLY A 110 -6.07 -10.30 -14.11
N GLU A 111 -7.17 -9.79 -13.57
CA GLU A 111 -7.56 -8.38 -13.69
C GLU A 111 -6.89 -7.48 -12.65
N LYS A 112 -6.29 -8.07 -11.61
CA LYS A 112 -5.78 -7.37 -10.43
C LYS A 112 -6.84 -6.47 -9.81
N MET A 113 -8.06 -6.99 -9.71
CA MET A 113 -9.22 -6.28 -9.16
C MET A 113 -9.57 -6.87 -7.80
N VAL A 114 -9.85 -6.00 -6.83
CA VAL A 114 -10.39 -6.39 -5.53
C VAL A 114 -11.82 -5.87 -5.43
N THR A 115 -12.75 -6.75 -5.11
CA THR A 115 -14.15 -6.43 -4.84
C THR A 115 -14.49 -6.81 -3.41
N VAL A 116 -15.03 -5.86 -2.64
CA VAL A 116 -15.45 -6.07 -1.26
C VAL A 116 -16.93 -5.75 -1.15
N VAL A 117 -17.71 -6.73 -0.70
CA VAL A 117 -19.15 -6.59 -0.44
C VAL A 117 -19.38 -6.74 1.06
N PRO A 118 -19.63 -5.63 1.79
CA PRO A 118 -19.94 -5.68 3.21
C PRO A 118 -21.13 -6.58 3.51
N LEU A 119 -20.99 -7.46 4.49
CA LEU A 119 -22.08 -8.27 5.02
C LEU A 119 -22.72 -7.46 6.14
N ARG A 120 -23.91 -6.93 5.87
CA ARG A 120 -24.71 -6.25 6.89
C ARG A 120 -25.64 -7.25 7.55
N ASP A 121 -25.76 -7.14 8.86
CA ASP A 121 -26.93 -7.60 9.61
C ASP A 121 -28.14 -6.69 9.30
#